data_AF-A0A813GHC5-F1
#
_entry.id   AF-A0A813GHC5-F1
#
_cell.length_a   1.000
_cell.length_b   1.000
_cell.length_c   1.000
_cell.angle_alpha   90.00
_cell.angle_beta   90.00
_cell.angle_gamma   90.00
#
_symmetry.space_group_name_H-M   'P 1'
#
loop_
_entity.id
_entity.type
_entity.pdbx_description
1 polymer ?
#
loop_
_entity_poly.entity_id
_entity_poly.type
_entity_poly.pdbx_seq_one_letter_code
_entity_poly.pdbx_strand_id
1 'polypeptide(L)'
;MATGSLASQPAEPAAASAQACGSIEVLRVAVSPHGACLLGDPLKLEICYRSRTGAATEPESHWRLRFVADLVHHKIPVELELSSSSSRDVAGAGEELAQLCAPGGLPAEGLPADALESLGLLEARLVVLATGEELAVVRLVTDVRRNSAGNLQRAVLDAAKLRAQIEEEDAAPAPASPAPAAPEPAKAAPAKPAAEKSTPAKPSPAKPASATSKSKAAAETSEPKVKAAPKAAAKSAAKAAVPGGKLPSEEEAKALKVTELKETLKSVGLKVGGAKAELLQRLLDHIGSK
;
A
#
# COMPACT_ATOMS: atom_id res chain seq x y z
N MET A 1 -42.24 37.31 -24.47
CA MET A 1 -41.35 36.13 -24.62
C MET A 1 -39.99 36.52 -24.11
N ALA A 2 -39.45 35.83 -23.11
CA ALA A 2 -38.14 36.13 -22.53
C ALA A 2 -37.35 34.82 -22.41
N THR A 3 -36.33 34.67 -23.25
CA THR A 3 -35.43 33.51 -23.25
C THR A 3 -34.32 33.73 -22.22
N GLY A 4 -34.52 33.21 -21.01
CA GLY A 4 -33.48 33.22 -19.97
C GLY A 4 -32.34 32.29 -20.35
N SER A 5 -31.16 32.85 -20.61
CA SER A 5 -29.94 32.09 -20.86
C SER A 5 -29.35 31.60 -19.53
N LEU A 6 -29.39 30.30 -19.28
CA LEU A 6 -28.71 29.68 -18.14
C LEU A 6 -27.23 29.52 -18.48
N ALA A 7 -26.40 30.39 -17.91
CA ALA A 7 -24.95 30.26 -18.00
C ALA A 7 -24.48 29.03 -17.22
N SER A 8 -23.83 28.09 -17.91
CA SER A 8 -23.27 26.88 -17.30
C SER A 8 -22.08 27.25 -16.42
N GLN A 9 -22.17 27.00 -15.11
CA GLN A 9 -21.02 27.14 -14.22
C GLN A 9 -20.05 25.94 -14.41
N PRO A 10 -18.74 26.18 -14.58
CA PRO A 10 -17.77 25.10 -14.53
C PRO A 10 -17.69 24.53 -13.11
N ALA A 11 -17.72 23.20 -12.99
CA ALA A 11 -17.69 22.51 -11.70
C ALA A 11 -16.40 22.82 -10.91
N GLU A 12 -16.56 23.23 -9.66
CA GLU A 12 -15.45 23.57 -8.75
C GLU A 12 -14.74 22.28 -8.28
N PRO A 13 -13.42 22.13 -8.46
CA PRO A 13 -12.71 20.91 -8.09
C PRO A 13 -12.60 20.77 -6.57
N ALA A 14 -13.29 19.76 -6.02
CA ALA A 14 -13.39 19.55 -4.58
C ALA A 14 -12.05 19.09 -3.94
N ALA A 15 -11.70 19.75 -2.83
CA ALA A 15 -10.43 19.54 -2.14
C ALA A 15 -10.25 18.12 -1.57
N ALA A 16 -9.19 17.45 -2.00
CA ALA A 16 -8.53 16.41 -1.20
C ALA A 16 -7.91 17.05 0.05
N SER A 17 -7.83 16.32 1.17
CA SER A 17 -7.15 16.79 2.38
C SER A 17 -5.63 16.76 2.24
N ALA A 18 -5.09 17.64 1.37
CA ALA A 18 -3.67 17.90 1.25
C ALA A 18 -3.21 18.74 2.45
N GLN A 19 -2.34 18.18 3.28
CA GLN A 19 -1.75 18.89 4.40
C GLN A 19 -0.58 19.76 3.87
N ALA A 20 -0.87 21.01 3.54
CA ALA A 20 0.04 21.94 2.87
C ALA A 20 1.18 22.45 3.78
N CYS A 21 2.15 21.58 4.07
CA CYS A 21 3.49 21.96 4.54
C CYS A 21 4.46 22.00 3.34
N GLY A 22 4.21 22.87 2.36
CA GLY A 22 5.06 22.94 1.18
C GLY A 22 4.65 24.00 0.18
N SER A 23 5.56 24.23 -0.77
CA SER A 23 5.40 25.11 -1.95
C SER A 23 4.34 24.62 -2.95
N ILE A 24 3.76 23.44 -2.75
CA ILE A 24 2.96 22.73 -3.74
C ILE A 24 1.49 22.63 -3.29
N GLU A 25 0.58 23.04 -4.17
CA GLU A 25 -0.87 22.99 -3.97
C GLU A 25 -1.48 21.97 -4.93
N VAL A 26 -2.03 20.87 -4.42
CA VAL A 26 -2.66 19.83 -5.24
C VAL A 26 -4.08 20.26 -5.61
N LEU A 27 -4.32 20.46 -6.91
CA LEU A 27 -5.58 20.98 -7.45
C LEU A 27 -6.58 19.87 -7.77
N ARG A 28 -6.11 18.76 -8.35
CA ARG A 28 -6.95 17.63 -8.77
C ARG A 28 -6.16 16.33 -8.72
N VAL A 29 -6.85 15.26 -8.35
CA VAL A 29 -6.34 13.88 -8.41
C VAL A 29 -7.35 13.04 -9.19
N ALA A 30 -6.89 12.18 -10.10
CA ALA A 30 -7.73 11.23 -10.82
C ALA A 30 -7.05 9.86 -10.92
N VAL A 31 -7.83 8.78 -10.83
CA VAL A 31 -7.33 7.40 -10.78
C VAL A 31 -7.90 6.60 -11.94
N SER A 32 -7.09 5.78 -12.61
CA SER A 32 -7.53 4.89 -13.67
C SER A 32 -6.90 3.50 -13.54
N PRO A 33 -7.64 2.39 -13.74
CA PRO A 33 -9.08 2.34 -14.04
C PRO A 33 -9.95 2.78 -12.85
N HIS A 34 -11.17 3.26 -13.15
CA HIS A 34 -12.15 3.65 -12.14
C HIS A 34 -12.95 2.45 -11.65
N GLY A 35 -13.25 2.42 -10.34
CA GLY A 35 -14.09 1.38 -9.73
C GLY A 35 -13.31 0.12 -9.37
N ALA A 36 -14.01 -1.02 -9.28
CA ALA A 36 -13.40 -2.31 -8.95
C ALA A 36 -12.65 -2.89 -10.15
N CYS A 37 -11.35 -3.16 -9.98
CA CYS A 37 -10.46 -3.80 -10.95
C CYS A 37 -9.68 -4.93 -10.27
N LEU A 38 -9.04 -5.83 -11.01
CA LEU A 38 -8.22 -6.89 -10.42
C LEU A 38 -7.02 -6.29 -9.68
N LEU A 39 -6.57 -6.94 -8.61
CA LEU A 39 -5.50 -6.41 -7.76
C LEU A 39 -4.20 -6.13 -8.54
N GLY A 40 -3.90 -6.92 -9.56
CA GLY A 40 -2.73 -6.77 -10.45
C GLY A 40 -2.96 -6.00 -11.75
N ASP A 41 -4.15 -5.43 -12.01
CA ASP A 41 -4.37 -4.60 -13.20
C ASP A 41 -3.49 -3.33 -13.14
N PRO A 42 -3.08 -2.69 -14.25
CA PRO A 42 -2.32 -1.44 -14.19
C PRO A 42 -3.03 -0.35 -13.37
N LEU A 43 -2.27 0.38 -12.55
CA LEU A 43 -2.76 1.50 -11.73
C LEU A 43 -2.14 2.80 -12.24
N LYS A 44 -2.98 3.74 -12.66
CA LYS A 44 -2.59 5.07 -13.12
C LYS A 44 -3.16 6.14 -12.18
N LEU A 45 -2.33 7.10 -11.83
CA LEU A 45 -2.68 8.26 -11.02
C LEU A 45 -2.27 9.53 -11.75
N GLU A 46 -3.23 10.42 -11.97
CA GLU A 46 -3.00 11.76 -12.53
C GLU A 46 -3.14 12.78 -11.40
N ILE A 47 -2.11 13.59 -11.18
CA ILE A 47 -2.07 14.62 -10.14
C ILE A 47 -1.82 15.96 -10.82
N CYS A 48 -2.83 16.83 -10.84
CA CYS A 48 -2.66 18.24 -11.19
C CYS A 48 -2.32 19.04 -9.93
N TYR A 49 -1.23 19.78 -9.96
CA TYR A 49 -0.77 20.61 -8.85
C TYR A 49 -0.18 21.94 -9.36
N ARG A 50 0.01 22.90 -8.46
CA ARG A 50 0.57 24.22 -8.74
C ARG A 50 1.71 24.51 -7.76
N SER A 51 2.85 24.99 -8.28
CA SER A 51 3.94 25.51 -7.45
C SER A 51 3.68 26.98 -7.11
N ARG A 52 3.60 27.31 -5.82
CA ARG A 52 3.34 28.69 -5.34
C ARG A 52 4.57 29.59 -5.39
N THR A 53 5.78 29.04 -5.31
CA THR A 53 6.99 29.86 -5.09
C THR A 53 7.55 30.51 -6.35
N GLY A 54 7.06 30.16 -7.54
CA GLY A 54 7.67 30.59 -8.81
C GLY A 54 9.07 29.99 -9.09
N ALA A 55 9.66 29.33 -8.08
CA ALA A 55 10.69 28.33 -8.28
C ALA A 55 10.12 27.25 -9.21
N ALA A 56 10.62 27.26 -10.45
CA ALA A 56 10.53 26.11 -11.34
C ALA A 56 10.92 24.87 -10.53
N THR A 57 10.12 23.82 -10.66
CA THR A 57 10.19 22.57 -9.88
C THR A 57 11.65 22.22 -9.60
N GLU A 58 12.04 22.20 -8.32
CA GLU A 58 13.43 21.91 -7.90
C GLU A 58 13.94 20.72 -8.72
N PRO A 59 15.08 20.85 -9.44
CA PRO A 59 15.35 20.09 -10.67
C PRO A 59 15.54 18.58 -10.47
N GLU A 60 15.47 18.13 -9.22
CA GLU A 60 15.59 16.74 -8.79
C GLU A 60 14.38 16.29 -7.92
N SER A 61 13.21 16.89 -8.10
CA SER A 61 11.98 16.43 -7.46
C SER A 61 11.33 15.29 -8.25
N HIS A 62 10.84 14.26 -7.56
CA HIS A 62 10.16 13.11 -8.18
C HIS A 62 9.01 12.59 -7.33
N TRP A 63 8.01 12.02 -7.99
CA TRP A 63 6.90 11.36 -7.33
C TRP A 63 7.24 9.90 -7.01
N ARG A 64 6.88 9.47 -5.80
CA ARG A 64 6.86 8.08 -5.35
C ARG A 64 5.43 7.64 -5.10
N LEU A 65 5.13 6.37 -5.34
CA LEU A 65 3.81 5.80 -5.11
C LEU A 65 3.94 4.58 -4.19
N ARG A 66 3.15 4.55 -3.13
CA ARG A 66 3.27 3.59 -2.03
C ARG A 66 1.90 3.13 -1.59
N PHE A 67 1.72 1.84 -1.38
CA PHE A 67 0.52 1.27 -0.80
C PHE A 67 0.78 0.86 0.65
N VAL A 68 -0.12 1.20 1.57
CA VAL A 68 -0.08 0.77 2.97
C VAL A 68 -1.25 -0.18 3.21
N ALA A 69 -0.96 -1.47 3.29
CA ALA A 69 -1.94 -2.52 3.57
C ALA A 69 -2.31 -2.56 5.07
N ASP A 70 -3.57 -2.86 5.36
CA ASP A 70 -4.18 -2.90 6.70
C ASP A 70 -3.87 -1.67 7.57
N LEU A 71 -4.76 -0.67 7.51
CA LEU A 71 -4.63 0.54 8.31
C LEU A 71 -4.88 0.34 9.82
N VAL A 72 -5.34 -0.84 10.25
CA VAL A 72 -5.72 -1.12 11.63
C VAL A 72 -4.57 -1.77 12.41
N HIS A 73 -4.06 -2.93 11.96
CA HIS A 73 -3.12 -3.73 12.75
C HIS A 73 -1.68 -3.63 12.24
N HIS A 74 -1.46 -3.94 10.96
CA HIS A 74 -0.12 -4.22 10.45
C HIS A 74 0.55 -3.04 9.73
N LYS A 75 -0.22 -2.15 9.08
CA LYS A 75 0.25 -0.94 8.37
C LYS A 75 1.45 -1.22 7.47
N ILE A 76 1.40 -2.30 6.70
CA ILE A 76 2.56 -2.80 5.94
C ILE A 76 2.74 -1.93 4.70
N PRO A 77 3.87 -1.21 4.58
CA PRO A 77 4.13 -0.38 3.42
C PRO A 77 4.77 -1.21 2.30
N VAL A 78 4.29 -0.98 1.08
CA VAL A 78 4.86 -1.52 -0.15
C VAL A 78 5.05 -0.36 -1.13
N GLU A 79 6.29 -0.09 -1.53
CA GLU A 79 6.57 0.85 -2.61
C GLU A 79 6.15 0.21 -3.94
N LEU A 80 5.49 0.98 -4.81
CA LEU A 80 5.03 0.52 -6.11
C LEU A 80 6.01 0.96 -7.19
N GLU A 81 6.45 0.02 -8.03
CA GLU A 81 7.33 0.33 -9.15
C GLU A 81 6.60 1.18 -10.19
N LEU A 82 7.12 2.38 -10.46
CA LEU A 82 6.61 3.29 -11.49
C LEU A 82 7.39 3.09 -12.79
N SER A 83 6.71 2.81 -13.91
CA SER A 83 7.36 2.69 -15.23
C SER A 83 7.98 4.01 -15.70
N SER A 84 7.35 5.11 -15.33
CA SER A 84 7.83 6.47 -15.51
C SER A 84 6.98 7.41 -14.65
N SER A 85 7.59 8.50 -14.18
CA SER A 85 6.90 9.68 -13.67
C SER A 85 7.17 10.83 -14.64
N SER A 86 6.22 11.11 -15.53
CA SER A 86 6.29 12.32 -16.35
C SER A 86 5.53 13.43 -15.65
N SER A 87 6.18 14.57 -15.40
CA SER A 87 5.50 15.85 -15.22
C SER A 87 5.40 16.56 -16.57
N ARG A 88 4.28 17.22 -16.83
CA ARG A 88 4.08 18.09 -17.99
C ARG A 88 3.39 19.37 -17.56
N ASP A 89 3.93 20.52 -17.96
CA ASP A 89 3.27 21.82 -17.83
C ASP A 89 1.92 21.81 -18.57
N VAL A 90 0.87 22.16 -17.85
CA VAL A 90 -0.48 22.33 -18.38
C VAL A 90 -0.73 23.80 -18.64
N ALA A 91 -0.60 24.17 -19.92
CA ALA A 91 -1.11 25.42 -20.49
C ALA A 91 -0.54 26.72 -19.87
N GLY A 92 0.64 26.70 -19.23
CA GLY A 92 1.37 27.91 -18.87
C GLY A 92 0.76 28.73 -17.74
N ALA A 93 -0.17 28.16 -16.97
CA ALA A 93 -0.76 28.78 -15.78
C ALA A 93 0.02 28.50 -14.48
N GLY A 94 1.23 27.90 -14.59
CA GLY A 94 1.97 27.36 -13.46
C GLY A 94 1.37 26.06 -12.89
N GLU A 95 0.47 25.42 -13.65
CA GLU A 95 -0.11 24.12 -13.32
C GLU A 95 0.71 23.01 -13.97
N GLU A 96 1.10 22.02 -13.17
CA GLU A 96 1.84 20.85 -13.60
C GLU A 96 0.96 19.61 -13.44
N LEU A 97 0.99 18.72 -14.44
CA LEU A 97 0.34 17.41 -14.40
C LEU A 97 1.39 16.31 -14.30
N ALA A 98 1.45 15.66 -13.14
CA ALA A 98 2.18 14.41 -12.98
C ALA A 98 1.28 13.22 -13.34
N GLN A 99 1.81 12.33 -14.18
CA GLN A 99 1.22 11.02 -14.46
C GLN A 99 2.11 9.93 -13.88
N LEU A 100 1.57 9.15 -12.95
CA LEU A 100 2.24 8.02 -12.30
C LEU A 100 1.57 6.72 -12.76
N CYS A 101 2.36 5.76 -13.22
CA CYS A 101 1.85 4.47 -13.71
C CYS A 101 2.59 3.31 -13.06
N ALA A 102 1.89 2.56 -12.20
CA ALA A 102 2.34 1.28 -11.67
C ALA A 102 1.76 0.14 -12.54
N PRO A 103 2.54 -0.48 -13.42
CA PRO A 103 2.03 -1.38 -14.47
C PRO A 103 1.49 -2.70 -13.91
N GLY A 104 2.05 -3.17 -12.79
CA GLY A 104 1.61 -4.39 -12.09
C GLY A 104 0.53 -4.15 -11.03
N GLY A 105 -0.03 -2.94 -10.94
CA GLY A 105 -1.09 -2.65 -9.97
C GLY A 105 -0.58 -2.60 -8.53
N LEU A 106 -1.24 -3.37 -7.65
CA LEU A 106 -0.80 -3.60 -6.27
C LEU A 106 -0.25 -5.02 -6.16
N PRO A 107 1.00 -5.21 -5.70
CA PRO A 107 1.55 -6.54 -5.48
C PRO A 107 0.81 -7.24 -4.33
N ALA A 108 0.61 -8.55 -4.47
CA ALA A 108 0.10 -9.41 -3.38
C ALA A 108 1.25 -10.07 -2.61
N GLU A 109 2.45 -10.07 -3.19
CA GLU A 109 3.65 -10.72 -2.70
C GLU A 109 4.14 -10.05 -1.41
N GLY A 110 4.35 -10.86 -0.36
CA GLY A 110 4.84 -10.38 0.94
C GLY A 110 3.78 -9.75 1.84
N LEU A 111 2.53 -9.60 1.38
CA LEU A 111 1.42 -9.15 2.22
C LEU A 111 0.69 -10.35 2.85
N PRO A 112 0.36 -10.30 4.16
CA PRO A 112 -0.54 -11.26 4.80
C PRO A 112 -1.92 -11.27 4.13
N ALA A 113 -2.54 -12.45 4.02
CA ALA A 113 -3.82 -12.61 3.30
C ALA A 113 -4.98 -11.88 3.99
N ASP A 114 -4.96 -11.79 5.32
CA ASP A 114 -5.86 -11.00 6.15
C ASP A 114 -5.63 -9.49 6.01
N ALA A 115 -4.37 -9.06 5.84
CA ALA A 115 -4.05 -7.65 5.57
C ALA A 115 -4.46 -7.20 4.14
N LEU A 116 -4.55 -8.14 3.20
CA LEU A 116 -5.00 -7.90 1.81
C LEU A 116 -6.53 -7.76 1.69
N GLU A 117 -7.32 -8.33 2.58
CA GLU A 117 -8.80 -8.30 2.50
C GLU A 117 -9.37 -7.17 3.40
N SER A 118 -8.76 -5.99 3.32
CA SER A 118 -9.00 -4.85 4.21
C SER A 118 -8.87 -3.49 3.48
N LEU A 119 -9.16 -2.41 4.20
CA LEU A 119 -8.88 -1.05 3.74
C LEU A 119 -7.38 -0.76 3.84
N GLY A 120 -6.80 -0.29 2.74
CA GLY A 120 -5.45 0.24 2.64
C GLY A 120 -5.43 1.72 2.26
N LEU A 121 -4.23 2.31 2.23
CA LEU A 121 -4.00 3.69 1.83
C LEU A 121 -2.96 3.75 0.70
N LEU A 122 -3.35 4.34 -0.43
CA LEU A 122 -2.44 4.67 -1.51
C LEU A 122 -1.90 6.08 -1.27
N GLU A 123 -0.60 6.19 -1.02
CA GLU A 123 0.13 7.45 -0.84
C GLU A 123 0.94 7.76 -2.12
N ALA A 124 0.71 8.92 -2.73
CA ALA A 124 1.64 9.50 -3.68
C ALA A 124 2.38 10.67 -3.03
N ARG A 125 3.71 10.64 -3.04
CA ARG A 125 4.57 11.62 -2.35
C ARG A 125 5.49 12.29 -3.37
N LEU A 126 5.49 13.61 -3.44
CA LEU A 126 6.49 14.38 -4.19
C LEU A 126 7.66 14.66 -3.26
N VAL A 127 8.85 14.15 -3.60
CA VAL A 127 10.04 14.30 -2.76
C VAL A 127 11.24 14.83 -3.56
N VAL A 128 12.07 15.65 -2.91
CA VAL A 128 13.35 16.12 -3.45
C VAL A 128 14.39 15.01 -3.32
N LEU A 129 15.06 14.61 -4.40
CA LEU A 129 16.07 13.54 -4.38
C LEU A 129 17.27 13.87 -3.48
N ALA A 130 17.79 15.10 -3.55
CA ALA A 130 18.97 15.52 -2.81
C ALA A 130 18.77 15.54 -1.29
N THR A 131 17.65 16.05 -0.80
CA THR A 131 17.38 16.22 0.64
C THR A 131 16.53 15.08 1.23
N GLY A 132 15.71 14.42 0.41
CA GLY A 132 14.66 13.49 0.86
C GLY A 132 13.43 14.19 1.43
N GLU A 133 13.33 15.52 1.30
CA GLU A 133 12.21 16.33 1.80
C GLU A 133 10.93 16.09 1.01
N GLU A 134 9.79 16.01 1.71
CA GLU A 134 8.46 15.83 1.13
C GLU A 134 7.82 17.18 0.85
N LEU A 135 7.60 17.50 -0.43
CA LEU A 135 6.98 18.75 -0.88
C LEU A 135 5.46 18.67 -0.92
N ALA A 136 4.91 17.48 -1.18
CA ALA A 136 3.49 17.21 -1.22
C ALA A 136 3.18 15.73 -0.95
N VAL A 137 2.02 15.47 -0.37
CA VAL A 137 1.47 14.11 -0.22
C VAL A 137 -0.01 14.06 -0.57
N VAL A 138 -0.36 13.12 -1.43
CA VAL A 138 -1.73 12.75 -1.80
C VAL A 138 -2.03 11.40 -1.15
N ARG A 139 -3.20 11.29 -0.52
CA ARG A 139 -3.65 10.08 0.19
C ARG A 139 -5.03 9.67 -0.32
N LEU A 140 -5.14 8.46 -0.84
CA LEU A 140 -6.38 7.88 -1.33
C LEU A 140 -6.68 6.57 -0.60
N VAL A 141 -7.91 6.39 -0.14
CA VAL A 141 -8.35 5.13 0.48
C VAL A 141 -8.54 4.09 -0.62
N THR A 142 -8.02 2.90 -0.42
CA THR A 142 -8.19 1.77 -1.35
C THR A 142 -8.84 0.61 -0.62
N ASP A 143 -10.00 0.18 -1.10
CA ASP A 143 -10.70 -1.01 -0.62
C ASP A 143 -10.20 -2.23 -1.42
N VAL A 144 -9.77 -3.29 -0.74
CA VAL A 144 -9.31 -4.52 -1.38
C VAL A 144 -10.11 -5.71 -0.84
N ARG A 145 -10.75 -6.47 -1.74
CA ARG A 145 -11.69 -7.56 -1.40
C ARG A 145 -11.65 -8.67 -2.43
N ARG A 146 -12.14 -9.86 -2.07
CA ARG A 146 -12.45 -10.90 -3.06
C ARG A 146 -13.78 -10.63 -3.75
N ASN A 147 -13.83 -10.88 -5.05
CA ASN A 147 -15.09 -10.97 -5.79
C ASN A 147 -15.74 -12.36 -5.66
N SER A 148 -16.90 -12.55 -6.30
CA SER A 148 -17.63 -13.82 -6.31
C SER A 148 -16.87 -15.00 -6.95
N ALA A 149 -15.83 -14.73 -7.74
CA ALA A 149 -14.93 -15.73 -8.30
C ALA A 149 -13.69 -16.01 -7.41
N GLY A 150 -13.61 -15.40 -6.22
CA GLY A 150 -12.50 -15.56 -5.27
C GLY A 150 -11.24 -14.75 -5.61
N ASN A 151 -11.24 -14.00 -6.71
CA ASN A 151 -10.13 -13.17 -7.15
C ASN A 151 -10.08 -11.87 -6.35
N LEU A 152 -8.87 -11.44 -5.96
CA LEU A 152 -8.67 -10.15 -5.30
C LEU A 152 -8.91 -9.01 -6.30
N GLN A 153 -9.75 -8.08 -5.89
CA GLN A 153 -10.06 -6.83 -6.58
C GLN A 153 -9.72 -5.65 -5.66
N ARG A 154 -9.36 -4.54 -6.27
CA ARG A 154 -9.17 -3.25 -5.60
C ARG A 154 -10.14 -2.20 -6.16
N ALA A 155 -10.58 -1.29 -5.31
CA ALA A 155 -11.28 -0.08 -5.69
C ALA A 155 -10.64 1.11 -4.97
N VAL A 156 -10.12 2.07 -5.71
CA VAL A 156 -9.61 3.32 -5.13
C VAL A 156 -10.78 4.29 -4.97
N LEU A 157 -11.03 4.71 -3.73
CA LEU A 157 -12.14 5.58 -3.38
C LEU A 157 -11.78 7.04 -3.69
N ASP A 158 -12.23 7.50 -4.85
CA ASP A 158 -12.18 8.90 -5.24
C ASP A 158 -13.24 9.69 -4.44
N ALA A 159 -12.77 10.59 -3.56
CA ALA A 159 -13.63 11.40 -2.70
C ALA A 159 -14.53 12.37 -3.48
N ALA A 160 -14.10 12.85 -4.66
CA ALA A 160 -14.93 13.71 -5.51
C ALA A 160 -16.09 12.89 -6.11
N LYS A 161 -15.78 11.67 -6.57
CA LYS A 161 -16.81 10.75 -7.08
C LYS A 161 -17.77 10.27 -5.98
N LEU A 162 -17.26 10.01 -4.77
CA LEU A 162 -18.10 9.62 -3.63
C LEU A 162 -19.10 10.73 -3.26
N ARG A 163 -18.68 12.00 -3.30
CA ARG A 163 -19.58 13.15 -3.09
C ARG A 163 -20.63 13.24 -4.19
N ALA A 164 -20.23 13.16 -5.46
CA ALA A 164 -21.17 13.18 -6.58
C ALA A 164 -22.22 12.05 -6.49
N GLN A 165 -21.84 10.86 -6.01
CA GLN A 165 -22.77 9.76 -5.76
C GLN A 165 -23.73 10.04 -4.59
N ILE A 166 -23.25 10.65 -3.51
CA ILE A 166 -24.10 11.05 -2.37
C ILE A 166 -25.09 12.15 -2.81
N GLU A 167 -24.64 13.13 -3.60
CA GLU A 167 -25.49 14.18 -4.15
C GLU A 167 -26.52 13.63 -5.16
N GLU A 168 -26.17 12.63 -5.96
CA GLU A 168 -27.09 11.93 -6.87
C GLU A 168 -28.13 11.09 -6.11
N GLU A 169 -27.75 10.47 -4.97
CA GLU A 169 -28.66 9.71 -4.11
C GLU A 169 -29.64 10.62 -3.32
N ASP A 170 -29.20 11.80 -2.86
CA ASP A 170 -30.05 12.81 -2.21
C ASP A 170 -30.96 13.52 -3.24
N ALA A 171 -30.47 13.74 -4.46
CA ALA A 171 -31.26 14.28 -5.57
C ALA A 171 -32.28 13.28 -6.15
N ALA A 172 -32.18 11.99 -5.83
CA ALA A 172 -33.19 11.01 -6.21
C ALA A 172 -34.52 11.38 -5.52
N PRO A 173 -35.62 11.59 -6.27
CA PRO A 173 -36.88 12.05 -5.69
C PRO A 173 -37.35 11.05 -4.64
N ALA A 174 -37.50 11.53 -3.39
CA ALA A 174 -37.84 10.72 -2.23
C ALA A 174 -38.94 9.71 -2.59
N PRO A 175 -38.74 8.40 -2.34
CA PRO A 175 -39.61 7.35 -2.87
C PRO A 175 -41.04 7.66 -2.49
N ALA A 176 -41.86 7.92 -3.51
CA ALA A 176 -43.21 8.47 -3.34
C ALA A 176 -43.93 7.69 -2.25
N SER A 177 -44.31 8.38 -1.17
CA SER A 177 -44.74 7.74 0.08
C SER A 177 -45.74 6.64 -0.24
N PRO A 178 -45.50 5.38 0.22
CA PRO A 178 -46.29 4.24 -0.22
C PRO A 178 -47.76 4.56 -0.01
N ALA A 179 -48.52 4.57 -1.12
CA ALA A 179 -49.92 4.94 -1.10
C ALA A 179 -50.64 4.17 0.01
N PRO A 180 -51.48 4.84 0.84
CA PRO A 180 -52.00 4.25 2.06
C PRO A 180 -52.62 2.89 1.75
N ALA A 181 -52.05 1.85 2.35
CA ALA A 181 -52.37 0.48 2.03
C ALA A 181 -53.89 0.26 2.13
N ALA A 182 -54.49 -0.23 1.05
CA ALA A 182 -55.90 -0.61 1.06
C ALA A 182 -56.12 -1.63 2.21
N PRO A 183 -57.22 -1.52 2.98
CA PRO A 183 -57.40 -2.30 4.19
C PRO A 183 -57.33 -3.80 3.89
N GLU A 184 -56.44 -4.47 4.62
CA GLU A 184 -56.11 -5.89 4.46
C GLU A 184 -57.37 -6.75 4.68
N PRO A 185 -57.83 -7.54 3.68
CA PRO A 185 -58.99 -8.41 3.86
C PRO A 185 -58.67 -9.54 4.84
N ALA A 186 -59.58 -9.78 5.78
CA ALA A 186 -59.33 -10.61 6.95
C ALA A 186 -58.88 -12.05 6.62
N LYS A 187 -57.74 -12.44 7.20
CA LYS A 187 -57.20 -13.80 7.40
C LYS A 187 -58.21 -14.94 7.21
N ALA A 188 -58.04 -15.69 6.12
CA ALA A 188 -58.38 -17.12 6.08
C ALA A 188 -57.12 -17.93 6.40
N ALA A 189 -57.20 -18.83 7.38
CA ALA A 189 -56.04 -19.62 7.84
C ALA A 189 -55.79 -20.85 6.95
N PRO A 190 -54.57 -21.04 6.41
CA PRO A 190 -54.16 -22.31 5.83
C PRO A 190 -53.58 -23.27 6.88
N ALA A 191 -53.83 -24.56 6.69
CA ALA A 191 -53.54 -25.61 7.67
C ALA A 191 -52.06 -26.07 7.68
N LYS A 192 -51.70 -26.71 8.79
CA LYS A 192 -50.45 -27.47 9.01
C LYS A 192 -50.36 -28.69 8.05
N PRO A 193 -49.18 -28.92 7.45
CA PRO A 193 -48.57 -30.25 7.37
C PRO A 193 -47.32 -30.26 8.26
N ALA A 194 -47.21 -31.15 9.25
CA ALA A 194 -46.84 -32.55 9.11
C ALA A 194 -45.32 -32.70 8.86
N ALA A 195 -44.63 -33.26 9.86
CA ALA A 195 -43.18 -33.40 9.85
C ALA A 195 -42.75 -34.72 9.19
N GLU A 196 -41.71 -34.68 8.36
CA GLU A 196 -41.02 -35.89 7.89
C GLU A 196 -39.58 -35.93 8.40
N LYS A 197 -39.29 -36.99 9.16
CA LYS A 197 -37.93 -37.43 9.49
C LYS A 197 -37.41 -38.29 8.34
N SER A 198 -36.18 -38.06 7.88
CA SER A 198 -35.38 -39.10 7.23
C SER A 198 -33.87 -38.80 7.26
N THR A 199 -33.20 -39.34 8.28
CA THR A 199 -31.87 -39.99 8.16
C THR A 199 -32.12 -41.48 7.83
N PRO A 200 -31.22 -42.22 7.13
CA PRO A 200 -29.77 -42.29 7.32
C PRO A 200 -29.01 -41.91 6.00
N ALA A 201 -27.74 -42.27 5.70
CA ALA A 201 -26.79 -43.22 6.28
C ALA A 201 -25.30 -42.84 6.06
N LYS A 202 -24.39 -43.73 6.50
CA LYS A 202 -22.92 -43.71 6.33
C LYS A 202 -22.50 -44.92 5.49
N PRO A 203 -21.50 -44.80 4.59
CA PRO A 203 -20.40 -45.76 4.66
C PRO A 203 -19.00 -45.17 4.43
N SER A 204 -18.06 -45.65 5.23
CA SER A 204 -16.63 -45.82 4.89
C SER A 204 -16.38 -47.34 4.77
N PRO A 205 -15.20 -47.86 4.36
CA PRO A 205 -13.96 -47.21 3.93
C PRO A 205 -13.38 -47.79 2.60
N ALA A 206 -12.30 -47.22 2.08
CA ALA A 206 -11.40 -47.92 1.15
C ALA A 206 -9.93 -47.45 1.30
N LYS A 207 -9.01 -48.42 1.28
CA LYS A 207 -7.54 -48.25 1.40
C LYS A 207 -6.88 -49.08 0.29
N PRO A 208 -5.96 -48.52 -0.49
CA PRO A 208 -4.64 -49.11 -0.70
C PRO A 208 -3.53 -48.05 -0.49
N ALA A 209 -2.42 -48.29 0.21
CA ALA A 209 -1.35 -49.27 -0.02
C ALA A 209 -0.29 -48.82 -1.07
N SER A 210 0.87 -48.43 -0.55
CA SER A 210 2.23 -48.59 -1.10
C SER A 210 2.62 -48.01 -2.48
N ALA A 211 3.54 -47.04 -2.45
CA ALA A 211 4.63 -46.96 -3.42
C ALA A 211 5.94 -46.50 -2.73
N THR A 212 6.94 -47.38 -2.74
CA THR A 212 8.29 -47.16 -2.20
C THR A 212 9.11 -46.23 -3.11
N SER A 213 9.92 -45.34 -2.54
CA SER A 213 11.14 -44.84 -3.17
C SER A 213 12.19 -44.51 -2.11
N LYS A 214 13.41 -45.02 -2.30
CA LYS A 214 14.46 -45.08 -1.28
C LYS A 214 15.83 -44.77 -1.90
N SER A 215 16.33 -43.57 -1.63
CA SER A 215 17.67 -43.07 -2.02
C SER A 215 18.21 -42.35 -0.78
N LYS A 216 19.15 -42.86 0.03
CA LYS A 216 20.49 -43.46 -0.15
C LYS A 216 21.57 -42.42 -0.49
N ALA A 217 22.61 -42.41 0.37
CA ALA A 217 23.86 -41.63 0.34
C ALA A 217 23.75 -40.13 0.69
N ALA A 218 24.66 -39.52 1.48
CA ALA A 218 25.74 -40.07 2.34
C ALA A 218 26.27 -38.99 3.32
N ALA A 219 27.01 -39.44 4.36
CA ALA A 219 28.05 -38.73 5.12
C ALA A 219 27.66 -37.47 5.95
N GLU A 220 28.38 -37.12 7.02
CA GLU A 220 29.12 -37.92 8.02
C GLU A 220 29.20 -37.09 9.33
N THR A 221 29.43 -37.78 10.46
CA THR A 221 29.35 -37.24 11.83
C THR A 221 30.54 -36.36 12.21
N SER A 222 30.31 -35.21 12.87
CA SER A 222 31.18 -34.74 13.97
C SER A 222 30.45 -33.74 14.89
N GLU A 223 30.23 -34.11 16.15
CA GLU A 223 29.98 -33.15 17.24
C GLU A 223 31.26 -32.36 17.54
N PRO A 224 31.14 -31.18 18.20
CA PRO A 224 31.62 -31.20 19.58
C PRO A 224 30.67 -30.56 20.61
N LYS A 225 30.47 -31.32 21.67
CA LYS A 225 29.71 -31.03 22.88
C LYS A 225 30.53 -30.17 23.85
N VAL A 226 30.11 -28.93 24.12
CA VAL A 226 30.66 -28.13 25.24
C VAL A 226 29.52 -27.59 26.11
N LYS A 227 29.55 -27.96 27.40
CA LYS A 227 28.64 -27.45 28.44
C LYS A 227 29.14 -26.08 28.92
N ALA A 228 28.24 -25.12 29.10
CA ALA A 228 28.11 -24.32 30.33
C ALA A 228 26.96 -23.30 30.21
N ALA A 229 26.09 -23.25 31.22
CA ALA A 229 25.29 -22.05 31.50
C ALA A 229 26.17 -21.04 32.27
N PRO A 230 25.82 -19.75 32.27
CA PRO A 230 25.12 -19.26 33.46
C PRO A 230 23.92 -18.35 33.17
N LYS A 231 23.21 -18.04 34.24
CA LYS A 231 21.88 -17.42 34.32
C LYS A 231 22.01 -16.01 34.90
N ALA A 232 21.64 -14.95 34.17
CA ALA A 232 21.52 -13.60 34.75
C ALA A 232 20.51 -12.68 34.02
N ALA A 233 19.68 -12.06 34.85
CA ALA A 233 18.74 -10.94 34.68
C ALA A 233 18.83 -9.98 33.46
N ALA A 234 17.67 -9.84 32.79
CA ALA A 234 16.83 -8.62 32.68
C ALA A 234 17.32 -7.28 32.06
N LYS A 235 16.30 -6.53 31.61
CA LYS A 235 16.21 -5.10 31.19
C LYS A 235 16.64 -4.70 29.75
N SER A 236 15.64 -4.17 29.03
CA SER A 236 15.61 -2.90 28.27
C SER A 236 16.66 -2.63 27.16
N ALA A 237 16.34 -1.93 26.06
CA ALA A 237 15.07 -1.42 25.54
C ALA A 237 15.26 -1.06 24.03
N ALA A 238 14.15 -0.74 23.35
CA ALA A 238 14.08 0.10 22.14
C ALA A 238 15.18 -0.12 21.07
N LYS A 239 14.99 -1.14 20.22
CA LYS A 239 15.71 -1.21 18.94
C LYS A 239 15.13 -0.15 17.99
N ALA A 240 15.73 1.03 17.96
CA ALA A 240 15.47 2.02 16.92
C ALA A 240 15.93 1.45 15.57
N ALA A 241 14.98 1.09 14.71
CA ALA A 241 15.28 0.87 13.30
C ALA A 241 15.55 2.23 12.68
N VAL A 242 16.79 2.48 12.23
CA VAL A 242 17.16 3.71 11.52
C VAL A 242 16.80 3.54 10.04
N PRO A 243 15.80 4.27 9.52
CA PRO A 243 15.42 4.18 8.11
C PRO A 243 16.18 5.24 7.31
N GLY A 244 17.23 4.84 6.60
CA GLY A 244 17.97 5.74 5.74
C GLY A 244 19.39 5.25 5.47
N GLY A 245 19.62 4.69 4.28
CA GLY A 245 20.91 4.16 3.84
C GLY A 245 21.94 5.23 3.48
N LYS A 246 22.16 6.24 4.35
CA LYS A 246 23.35 7.08 4.24
C LYS A 246 24.55 6.30 4.80
N LEU A 247 25.59 6.17 3.98
CA LEU A 247 26.88 5.63 4.44
C LEU A 247 27.47 6.61 5.47
N PRO A 248 27.97 6.13 6.62
CA PRO A 248 28.57 7.00 7.62
C PRO A 248 29.84 7.66 7.07
N SER A 249 30.11 8.89 7.49
CA SER A 249 31.35 9.60 7.13
C SER A 249 32.60 8.92 7.74
N GLU A 250 33.79 9.27 7.26
CA GLU A 250 35.05 8.67 7.74
C GLU A 250 35.26 8.83 9.26
N GLU A 251 34.90 9.99 9.82
CA GLU A 251 35.04 10.26 11.25
C GLU A 251 34.04 9.46 12.08
N GLU A 252 32.78 9.39 11.64
CA GLU A 252 31.74 8.57 12.26
C GLU A 252 32.12 7.08 12.23
N ALA A 253 32.62 6.57 11.10
CA ALA A 253 33.04 5.19 10.94
C ALA A 253 34.07 4.79 12.01
N LYS A 254 35.07 5.65 12.31
CA LYS A 254 36.09 5.40 13.34
C LYS A 254 35.49 5.29 14.75
N ALA A 255 34.44 6.07 15.05
CA ALA A 255 33.74 6.08 16.32
C ALA A 255 32.82 4.85 16.56
N LEU A 256 32.32 4.21 15.49
CA LEU A 256 31.40 3.05 15.60
C LEU A 256 31.99 1.85 16.36
N LYS A 257 31.11 1.09 17.01
CA LYS A 257 31.44 -0.19 17.65
C LYS A 257 31.59 -1.30 16.61
N VAL A 258 32.29 -2.38 16.98
CA VAL A 258 32.53 -3.55 16.10
C VAL A 258 31.22 -4.20 15.64
N THR A 259 30.17 -4.15 16.45
CA THR A 259 28.83 -4.65 16.12
C THR A 259 28.20 -3.82 14.99
N GLU A 260 28.22 -2.51 15.12
CA GLU A 260 27.64 -1.55 14.16
C GLU A 260 28.42 -1.62 12.83
N LEU A 261 29.76 -1.62 12.89
CA LEU A 261 30.62 -1.81 11.71
C LEU A 261 30.31 -3.09 10.92
N LYS A 262 30.02 -4.20 11.62
CA LYS A 262 29.62 -5.45 10.96
C LYS A 262 28.22 -5.35 10.35
N GLU A 263 27.28 -4.64 10.98
CA GLU A 263 25.94 -4.44 10.43
C GLU A 263 25.98 -3.56 9.18
N THR A 264 26.73 -2.45 9.19
CA THR A 264 26.98 -1.59 8.02
C THR A 264 27.64 -2.37 6.88
N LEU A 265 28.75 -3.09 7.15
CA LEU A 265 29.42 -3.91 6.12
C LEU A 265 28.48 -4.97 5.54
N LYS A 266 27.66 -5.64 6.37
CA LYS A 266 26.67 -6.61 5.90
C LYS A 266 25.60 -5.97 5.03
N SER A 267 25.13 -4.77 5.37
CA SER A 267 24.15 -4.01 4.58
C SER A 267 24.69 -3.56 3.22
N VAL A 268 26.02 -3.43 3.08
CA VAL A 268 26.71 -3.07 1.83
C VAL A 268 27.19 -4.33 1.06
N GLY A 269 26.93 -5.53 1.58
CA GLY A 269 27.34 -6.81 0.96
C GLY A 269 28.82 -7.16 1.14
N LEU A 270 29.55 -6.47 2.01
CA LEU A 270 30.98 -6.68 2.26
C LEU A 270 31.23 -7.76 3.34
N LYS A 271 32.42 -8.38 3.29
CA LYS A 271 32.77 -9.54 4.14
C LYS A 271 33.03 -9.15 5.60
N VAL A 272 32.15 -9.61 6.49
CA VAL A 272 32.11 -9.31 7.93
C VAL A 272 33.03 -10.20 8.81
N GLY A 273 34.33 -10.18 8.56
CA GLY A 273 35.32 -10.91 9.37
C GLY A 273 36.69 -10.24 9.41
N GLY A 274 37.39 -10.34 10.55
CA GLY A 274 38.67 -9.68 10.81
C GLY A 274 38.68 -8.84 12.10
N ALA A 275 39.80 -8.20 12.38
CA ALA A 275 39.95 -7.23 13.47
C ALA A 275 39.21 -5.91 13.17
N LYS A 276 38.97 -5.05 14.19
CA LYS A 276 38.27 -3.75 13.99
C LYS A 276 38.95 -2.91 12.90
N ALA A 277 40.27 -2.89 12.86
CA ALA A 277 41.04 -2.15 11.86
C ALA A 277 40.78 -2.63 10.42
N GLU A 278 40.67 -3.94 10.18
CA GLU A 278 40.34 -4.48 8.84
C GLU A 278 38.90 -4.14 8.42
N LEU A 279 37.96 -4.17 9.37
CA LEU A 279 36.56 -3.80 9.11
C LEU A 279 36.44 -2.31 8.76
N LEU A 280 37.18 -1.45 9.47
CA LEU A 280 37.28 -0.02 9.15
C LEU A 280 37.93 0.20 7.79
N GLN A 281 39.06 -0.44 7.50
CA GLN A 281 39.77 -0.27 6.23
C GLN A 281 38.87 -0.62 5.03
N ARG A 282 38.15 -1.74 5.08
CA ARG A 282 37.21 -2.14 4.00
C ARG A 282 36.03 -1.18 3.84
N LEU A 283 35.56 -0.57 4.93
CA LEU A 283 34.48 0.41 4.85
C LEU A 283 34.97 1.72 4.23
N LEU A 284 36.14 2.22 4.64
CA LEU A 284 36.75 3.43 4.08
C LEU A 284 37.15 3.27 2.61
N ASP A 285 37.72 2.13 2.24
CA ASP A 285 38.08 1.77 0.86
C ASP A 285 36.85 1.76 -0.07
N HIS A 286 35.71 1.24 0.41
CA HIS A 286 34.44 1.28 -0.32
C HIS A 286 33.80 2.67 -0.41
N ILE A 287 34.00 3.53 0.60
CA ILE A 287 33.52 4.92 0.57
C ILE A 287 34.37 5.75 -0.40
N GLY A 288 35.70 5.57 -0.40
CA GLY A 288 36.62 6.30 -1.29
C GLY A 288 36.68 5.79 -2.74
N SER A 289 36.07 4.64 -3.04
CA SER A 289 35.96 4.09 -4.40
C SER A 289 34.64 4.46 -5.13
N LYS A 290 33.87 5.41 -4.59
CA LYS A 290 32.64 5.95 -5.18
C LYS A 290 32.81 7.42 -5.56
#